data_AF-A0A2V9R2U5-F1
#
_entry.id   AF-A0A2V9R2U5-F1
#
_cell.length_a   1.000
_cell.length_b   1.000
_cell.length_c   1.000
_cell.angle_alpha   90.00
_cell.angle_beta   90.00
_cell.angle_gamma   90.00
#
_symmetry.space_group_name_H-M   'P 1'
#
loop_
_entity.id
_entity.type
_entity.pdbx_description
1 polymer ?
#
loop_
_entity_poly.entity_id
_entity_poly.type
_entity_poly.pdbx_seq_one_letter_code
_entity_poly.pdbx_strand_id
1 'polypeptide(L)'
;MLLLTRLLVIGLMLCPALLAQPQLPKTPVRDVTEDYFGTRVVDPYRWLENQSDAEVVAWMKAQNDYARAMLARIPGRDQLLERIKTLDNAGEVVSGLQVWGGKYFYYKTSPGSDNRKLYVRDAQGGSERLLVDPEKLTTADGKHYSIDYFQPSLDGT
;
A
#
# COMPACT_ATOMS: atom_id res chain seq x y z
N MET A 1 28.07 44.43 57.07
CA MET A 1 28.71 44.93 55.85
C MET A 1 28.57 43.86 54.77
N LEU A 2 27.75 44.14 53.76
CA LEU A 2 27.71 43.63 52.38
C LEU A 2 28.16 42.17 52.11
N LEU A 3 27.26 41.28 51.68
CA LEU A 3 26.97 40.85 50.28
C LEU A 3 27.15 39.30 50.30
N LEU A 4 26.36 38.37 49.74
CA LEU A 4 25.90 38.19 48.36
C LEU A 4 24.75 37.16 48.38
N THR A 5 23.57 37.39 47.77
CA THR A 5 23.22 37.23 46.34
C THR A 5 22.80 35.80 45.94
N ARG A 6 21.46 35.63 45.83
CA ARG A 6 20.70 34.82 44.84
C ARG A 6 21.02 33.32 44.71
N LEU A 7 20.21 32.49 45.36
CA LEU A 7 19.95 31.11 44.89
C LEU A 7 19.09 31.20 43.60
N LEU A 8 19.73 30.92 42.47
CA LEU A 8 19.07 30.65 41.20
C LEU A 8 18.36 29.30 41.31
N VAL A 9 17.05 29.29 41.56
CA VAL A 9 16.24 28.08 41.38
C VAL A 9 16.13 27.86 39.88
N ILE A 10 17.01 27.02 39.34
CA ILE A 10 16.89 26.47 37.99
C ILE A 10 15.60 25.65 38.02
N GLY A 11 14.54 26.23 37.43
CA GLY A 11 13.30 25.51 37.18
C GLY A 11 13.65 24.26 36.40
N LEU A 12 13.42 23.11 37.03
CA LEU A 12 13.36 21.82 36.36
C LEU A 12 12.26 21.96 35.32
N MET A 13 12.61 22.34 34.09
CA MET A 13 11.77 22.13 32.92
C MET A 13 11.62 20.61 32.80
N LEU A 14 10.65 20.10 33.53
CA LEU A 14 10.07 18.79 33.30
C LEU A 14 9.65 18.80 31.83
N CYS A 15 10.41 18.08 31.01
CA CYS A 15 10.15 17.80 29.62
C CYS A 15 8.66 17.46 29.48
N PRO A 16 7.79 18.34 28.93
CA PRO A 16 6.40 17.98 28.78
C PRO A 16 6.31 16.99 27.61
N ALA A 17 5.49 15.97 27.82
CA ALA A 17 5.24 14.86 26.91
C ALA A 17 6.37 13.84 26.80
N LEU A 18 6.43 12.96 27.81
CA LEU A 18 6.30 11.53 27.51
C LEU A 18 5.14 11.45 26.49
N LEU A 19 5.44 11.29 25.20
CA LEU A 19 4.40 11.21 24.17
C LEU A 19 3.44 10.13 24.62
N ALA A 20 2.25 10.51 25.10
CA ALA A 20 1.20 9.57 25.40
C ALA A 20 0.98 8.81 24.09
N GLN A 21 1.46 7.57 24.03
CA GLN A 21 1.27 6.74 22.86
C GLN A 21 -0.25 6.68 22.67
N PRO A 22 -0.76 7.09 21.50
CA PRO A 22 -2.20 7.04 21.29
C PRO A 22 -2.63 5.60 21.55
N GLN A 23 -3.74 5.46 22.27
CA GLN A 23 -4.22 4.17 22.71
C GLN A 23 -4.57 3.32 21.48
N LEU A 24 -4.05 2.09 21.45
CA LEU A 24 -4.38 1.12 20.41
C LEU A 24 -5.89 0.80 20.44
N PRO A 25 -6.53 0.60 19.28
CA PRO A 25 -7.89 0.10 19.24
C PRO A 25 -7.98 -1.26 19.94
N LYS A 26 -9.00 -1.43 20.78
CA LYS A 26 -9.19 -2.68 21.54
C LYS A 26 -9.54 -3.82 20.59
N THR A 27 -8.96 -4.99 20.84
CA THR A 27 -9.33 -6.24 20.17
C THR A 27 -9.89 -7.19 21.22
N PRO A 28 -11.23 -7.41 21.26
CA PRO A 28 -11.84 -8.35 22.18
C PRO A 28 -11.26 -9.76 22.06
N VAL A 29 -11.00 -10.38 23.21
CA VAL A 29 -10.60 -11.78 23.32
C VAL A 29 -11.86 -12.64 23.42
N ARG A 30 -11.98 -13.64 22.57
CA ARG A 30 -13.09 -14.60 22.52
C ARG A 30 -12.53 -15.99 22.28
N ASP A 31 -12.26 -16.71 23.35
CA ASP A 31 -11.59 -18.00 23.28
C ASP A 31 -12.45 -19.03 22.52
N VAL A 32 -11.91 -19.51 21.40
CA VAL A 32 -12.38 -20.72 20.73
C VAL A 32 -11.30 -21.78 20.91
N THR A 33 -11.63 -22.90 21.57
CA THR A 33 -10.66 -23.99 21.79
C THR A 33 -10.96 -25.16 20.89
N GLU A 34 -9.95 -25.60 20.14
CA GLU A 34 -10.00 -26.80 19.30
C GLU A 34 -9.01 -27.84 19.82
N ASP A 35 -9.30 -29.12 19.59
CA ASP A 35 -8.40 -30.24 19.92
C ASP A 35 -7.82 -30.82 18.63
N TYR A 36 -6.51 -30.76 18.51
CA TYR A 36 -5.75 -31.32 17.41
C TYR A 36 -4.95 -32.51 17.91
N PHE A 37 -5.46 -33.72 17.66
CA PHE A 37 -4.80 -34.98 18.02
C PHE A 37 -4.42 -35.07 19.51
N GLY A 38 -5.30 -34.60 20.40
CA GLY A 38 -5.07 -34.55 21.85
C GLY A 38 -4.37 -33.28 22.34
N THR A 39 -4.03 -32.34 21.44
CA THR A 39 -3.45 -31.04 21.78
C THR A 39 -4.51 -29.95 21.69
N ARG A 40 -4.83 -29.31 22.83
CA ARG A 40 -5.75 -28.17 22.86
C ARG A 40 -5.07 -26.90 22.36
N VAL A 41 -5.68 -26.22 21.39
CA VAL A 41 -5.25 -24.94 20.83
C VAL A 41 -6.37 -23.92 21.02
N VAL A 42 -6.05 -22.78 21.63
CA VAL A 42 -7.01 -21.67 21.84
C VAL A 42 -6.74 -20.59 20.80
N ASP A 43 -7.77 -20.25 20.03
CA ASP A 43 -7.79 -19.13 19.10
C ASP A 43 -8.74 -18.03 19.62
N PRO A 44 -8.21 -17.04 20.37
CA PRO A 44 -9.01 -15.96 20.94
C PRO A 44 -9.55 -14.95 19.91
N TYR A 45 -9.10 -15.05 18.65
CA TYR A 45 -9.38 -14.07 17.60
C TYR A 45 -10.04 -14.67 16.36
N ARG A 46 -10.52 -15.92 16.46
CA ARG A 46 -11.28 -16.62 15.41
C ARG A 46 -12.39 -15.76 14.79
N TRP A 47 -13.03 -14.92 15.59
CA TRP A 47 -14.10 -14.03 15.14
C TRP A 47 -13.64 -13.02 14.06
N LEU A 48 -12.35 -12.69 13.98
CA LEU A 48 -11.79 -11.82 12.94
C LEU A 48 -11.72 -12.47 11.55
N GLU A 49 -11.91 -13.79 11.45
CA GLU A 49 -11.89 -14.49 10.15
C GLU A 49 -13.11 -14.16 9.29
N ASN A 50 -14.23 -13.74 9.91
CA ASN A 50 -15.44 -13.38 9.17
C ASN A 50 -15.39 -11.92 8.67
N GLN A 51 -14.76 -11.71 7.52
CA GLN A 51 -14.54 -10.37 6.96
C GLN A 51 -15.81 -9.61 6.56
N SER A 52 -16.95 -10.31 6.42
CA SER A 52 -18.25 -9.67 6.14
C SER A 52 -19.01 -9.26 7.40
N ASP A 53 -18.52 -9.65 8.59
CA ASP A 53 -19.10 -9.26 9.86
C ASP A 53 -18.90 -7.75 10.10
N ALA A 54 -19.98 -7.06 10.49
CA ALA A 54 -19.94 -5.62 10.74
C ALA A 54 -18.97 -5.24 11.88
N GLU A 55 -18.79 -6.10 12.89
CA GLU A 55 -17.83 -5.90 13.97
C GLU A 55 -16.40 -6.00 13.45
N VAL A 56 -16.10 -6.96 12.58
CA VAL A 56 -14.77 -7.12 11.97
C VAL A 56 -14.44 -5.94 11.07
N VAL A 57 -15.40 -5.49 10.25
CA VAL A 57 -15.26 -4.28 9.43
C VAL A 57 -14.98 -3.03 10.28
N ALA A 58 -15.73 -2.87 11.39
CA ALA A 58 -15.52 -1.75 12.32
C ALA A 58 -14.13 -1.83 12.99
N TRP A 59 -13.70 -3.02 13.41
CA TRP A 59 -12.38 -3.25 13.97
C TRP A 59 -11.27 -2.92 12.98
N MET A 60 -11.37 -3.40 11.72
CA MET A 60 -10.40 -3.10 10.66
C MET A 60 -10.30 -1.60 10.40
N LYS A 61 -11.43 -0.90 10.36
CA LYS A 61 -11.45 0.56 10.19
C LYS A 61 -10.73 1.26 11.35
N ALA A 62 -11.00 0.86 12.59
CA ALA A 62 -10.36 1.46 13.76
C ALA A 62 -8.83 1.27 13.75
N GLN A 63 -8.35 0.08 13.36
CA GLN A 63 -6.92 -0.20 13.18
C GLN A 63 -6.31 0.64 12.06
N ASN A 64 -6.97 0.74 10.90
CA ASN A 64 -6.52 1.58 9.79
C ASN A 64 -6.46 3.07 10.18
N ASP A 65 -7.45 3.59 10.89
CA ASP A 65 -7.50 4.98 11.32
C ASP A 65 -6.35 5.29 12.30
N TYR A 66 -6.10 4.38 13.25
CA TYR A 66 -4.96 4.46 14.16
C TYR A 66 -3.63 4.49 13.40
N ALA A 67 -3.43 3.54 12.48
CA ALA A 67 -2.20 3.45 11.69
C ALA A 67 -1.98 4.72 10.85
N ARG A 68 -3.03 5.23 10.19
CA ARG A 68 -2.95 6.48 9.41
C ARG A 68 -2.60 7.67 10.29
N ALA A 69 -3.19 7.79 11.47
CA ALA A 69 -2.88 8.86 12.42
C ALA A 69 -1.43 8.79 12.90
N MET A 70 -0.87 7.60 13.09
CA MET A 70 0.53 7.42 13.46
C MET A 70 1.49 7.74 12.31
N LEU A 71 1.23 7.22 11.12
CA LEU A 71 2.05 7.48 9.93
C LEU A 71 2.04 8.97 9.54
N ALA A 72 0.91 9.66 9.69
CA ALA A 72 0.79 11.09 9.41
C ALA A 72 1.69 11.97 10.30
N ARG A 73 2.15 11.46 11.45
CA ARG A 73 3.04 12.20 12.37
C ARG A 73 4.51 12.11 11.99
N ILE A 74 4.87 11.27 11.02
CA ILE A 74 6.27 11.08 10.62
C ILE A 74 6.78 12.35 9.93
N PRO A 75 7.77 13.05 10.49
CA PRO A 75 8.35 14.23 9.84
C PRO A 75 8.93 13.89 8.47
N GLY A 76 8.65 14.71 7.47
CA GLY A 76 9.16 14.52 6.11
C GLY A 76 8.39 13.50 5.26
N ARG A 77 7.33 12.87 5.78
CA ARG A 77 6.51 11.91 5.02
C ARG A 77 6.01 12.48 3.69
N ASP A 78 5.47 13.69 3.71
CA ASP A 78 4.87 14.27 2.50
C ASP A 78 5.94 14.67 1.48
N GLN A 79 7.12 15.14 1.93
CA GLN A 79 8.26 15.40 1.05
C GLN A 79 8.78 14.11 0.40
N LEU A 80 8.85 13.01 1.17
CA LEU A 80 9.22 11.71 0.65
C LEU A 80 8.19 11.21 -0.38
N LEU A 81 6.89 11.36 -0.08
CA LEU A 81 5.81 10.97 -0.99
C LEU A 81 5.92 11.72 -2.33
N GLU A 82 6.12 13.03 -2.31
CA GLU A 82 6.28 13.83 -3.53
C GLU A 82 7.55 13.45 -4.30
N ARG A 83 8.64 13.13 -3.60
CA ARG A 83 9.86 12.63 -4.26
C ARG A 83 9.64 11.28 -4.95
N ILE A 84 8.96 10.35 -4.28
CA ILE A 84 8.60 9.04 -4.86
C ILE A 84 7.74 9.25 -6.09
N LYS A 85 6.67 10.05 -6.02
CA LYS A 85 5.81 10.35 -7.18
C LYS A 85 6.61 10.93 -8.33
N THR A 86 7.52 11.86 -8.06
CA THR A 86 8.36 12.49 -9.10
C THR A 86 9.23 11.44 -9.81
N LEU A 87 9.86 10.53 -9.05
CA LEU A 87 10.75 9.52 -9.61
C LEU A 87 9.98 8.41 -10.33
N ASP A 88 8.85 7.99 -9.78
CA ASP A 88 7.97 6.99 -10.38
C ASP A 88 7.39 7.48 -11.72
N ASN A 89 7.15 8.78 -11.85
CA ASN A 89 6.62 9.42 -13.06
C ASN A 89 7.71 10.04 -13.95
N ALA A 90 8.98 9.70 -13.75
CA ALA A 90 10.09 10.33 -14.48
C ALA A 90 10.16 9.95 -15.97
N GLY A 91 9.52 8.85 -16.37
CA GLY A 91 9.51 8.37 -17.75
C GLY A 91 8.66 7.13 -17.94
N GLU A 92 8.62 6.64 -19.18
CA GLU A 92 7.91 5.40 -19.50
C GLU A 92 8.72 4.18 -19.06
N VAL A 93 8.02 3.19 -18.52
CA VAL A 93 8.60 1.88 -18.17
C VAL A 93 8.09 0.84 -19.15
N VAL A 94 9.02 0.21 -19.89
CA VAL A 94 8.73 -0.91 -20.80
C VAL A 94 9.24 -2.21 -20.17
N SER A 95 8.41 -3.25 -20.18
CA SER A 95 8.76 -4.54 -19.59
C SER A 95 8.05 -5.70 -20.29
N GLY A 96 8.47 -6.93 -19.98
CA GLY A 96 7.81 -8.14 -20.49
C GLY A 96 7.86 -8.29 -22.00
N LEU A 97 8.94 -7.84 -22.65
CA LEU A 97 9.08 -7.95 -24.11
C LEU A 97 9.07 -9.42 -24.55
N GLN A 98 8.17 -9.75 -25.47
CA GLN A 98 8.11 -11.03 -26.18
C GLN A 98 8.11 -10.79 -27.69
N VAL A 99 8.77 -11.67 -28.43
CA VAL A 99 8.93 -11.57 -29.89
C VAL A 99 8.31 -12.79 -30.54
N TRP A 100 7.24 -12.59 -31.30
CA TRP A 100 6.51 -13.64 -32.01
C TRP A 100 5.94 -13.10 -33.33
N GLY A 101 5.90 -13.91 -34.38
CA GLY A 101 5.31 -13.49 -35.67
C GLY A 101 5.93 -12.25 -36.32
N GLY A 102 7.20 -11.93 -36.03
CA GLY A 102 7.83 -10.68 -36.48
C GLY A 102 7.32 -9.42 -35.78
N LYS A 103 6.69 -9.56 -34.61
CA LYS A 103 6.15 -8.47 -33.79
C LYS A 103 6.75 -8.47 -32.39
N TYR A 104 6.73 -7.29 -31.78
CA TYR A 104 7.05 -7.09 -30.38
C TYR A 104 5.77 -6.88 -29.59
N PHE A 105 5.58 -7.68 -28.55
CA PHE A 105 4.52 -7.55 -27.56
C PHE A 105 5.15 -7.21 -26.22
N TYR A 106 4.62 -6.21 -25.51
CA TYR A 106 5.22 -5.76 -24.26
C TYR A 106 4.24 -4.95 -23.44
N TYR A 107 4.56 -4.85 -22.15
CA TYR A 107 3.92 -3.90 -21.26
C TYR A 107 4.58 -2.53 -21.35
N LYS A 108 3.75 -1.49 -21.28
CA LYS A 108 4.21 -0.12 -21.10
C LYS A 108 3.38 0.57 -20.03
N THR A 109 4.06 1.23 -19.10
CA THR A 109 3.47 2.14 -18.11
C THR A 109 3.99 3.53 -18.39
N SER A 110 3.10 4.45 -18.75
CA SER A 110 3.46 5.86 -18.98
C SER A 110 3.29 6.65 -17.67
N PRO A 111 3.99 7.78 -17.50
CA PRO A 111 3.78 8.68 -16.36
C PRO A 111 2.28 8.99 -16.15
N GLY A 112 1.83 8.86 -14.91
CA GLY A 112 0.46 9.09 -14.48
C GLY A 112 -0.50 7.92 -14.72
N SER A 113 -0.03 6.80 -15.26
CA SER A 113 -0.87 5.59 -15.41
C SER A 113 -0.93 4.82 -14.09
N ASP A 114 -2.12 4.38 -13.71
CA ASP A 114 -2.33 3.52 -12.53
C ASP A 114 -1.95 2.06 -12.83
N ASN A 115 -2.03 1.66 -14.11
CA ASN A 115 -1.70 0.30 -14.55
C ASN A 115 -0.82 0.26 -15.80
N ARG A 116 -0.06 -0.83 -15.93
CA ARG A 116 0.62 -1.18 -17.18
C ARG A 116 -0.39 -1.58 -18.25
N LYS A 117 -0.14 -1.18 -19.49
CA LYS A 117 -0.97 -1.49 -20.66
C LYS A 117 -0.21 -2.40 -21.62
N LEU A 118 -0.92 -3.24 -22.36
CA LEU A 118 -0.31 -4.18 -23.32
C LEU A 118 -0.30 -3.56 -24.71
N TYR A 119 0.87 -3.53 -25.34
CA TYR A 119 1.09 -3.00 -26.68
C TYR A 119 1.67 -4.05 -27.62
N VAL A 120 1.47 -3.82 -28.91
CA VAL A 120 2.13 -4.54 -30.00
C VAL A 120 2.66 -3.58 -31.06
N ARG A 121 3.79 -3.91 -31.69
CA ARG A 121 4.28 -3.25 -32.91
C ARG A 121 5.06 -4.21 -33.78
N ASP A 122 5.24 -3.89 -35.05
CA ASP A 122 6.12 -4.66 -35.94
C ASP A 122 7.59 -4.51 -35.53
N ALA A 123 8.33 -5.63 -35.57
CA ALA A 123 9.73 -5.69 -35.12
C ALA A 123 10.68 -4.91 -36.03
N GLN A 124 10.32 -4.75 -37.31
CA GLN A 124 11.05 -3.97 -38.31
C GLN A 124 10.86 -2.45 -38.15
N GLY A 125 10.04 -2.02 -37.18
CA GLY A 125 9.64 -0.64 -36.99
C GLY A 125 8.19 -0.41 -37.42
N GLY A 126 7.61 0.67 -36.92
CA GLY A 126 6.20 0.98 -37.11
C GLY A 126 5.57 1.56 -35.85
N SER A 127 4.33 2.04 -35.98
CA SER A 127 3.58 2.60 -34.86
C SER A 127 3.15 1.51 -33.88
N GLU A 128 3.19 1.86 -32.59
CA GLU A 128 2.61 1.02 -31.55
C GLU A 128 1.08 0.98 -31.65
N ARG A 129 0.52 -0.19 -31.36
CA ARG A 129 -0.91 -0.42 -31.20
C ARG A 129 -1.20 -0.93 -29.79
N LEU A 130 -2.10 -0.24 -29.11
CA LEU A 130 -2.64 -0.66 -27.81
C LEU A 130 -3.54 -1.89 -28.00
N LEU A 131 -3.26 -2.97 -27.26
CA LEU A 131 -4.07 -4.18 -27.24
C LEU A 131 -5.03 -4.21 -26.05
N VAL A 132 -4.52 -3.94 -24.85
CA VAL A 132 -5.30 -4.00 -23.60
C VAL A 132 -4.98 -2.82 -22.73
N ASP A 133 -6.03 -2.14 -22.27
CA ASP A 133 -5.98 -1.05 -21.30
C ASP A 133 -6.86 -1.41 -20.08
N PRO A 134 -6.27 -1.88 -18.97
CA PRO A 134 -7.04 -2.27 -17.78
C PRO A 134 -7.82 -1.12 -17.16
N GLU A 135 -7.35 0.12 -17.32
CA GLU A 135 -8.01 1.29 -16.75
C GLU A 135 -9.37 1.53 -17.39
N LYS A 136 -9.54 1.15 -18.67
CA LYS A 136 -10.83 1.21 -19.39
C LYS A 136 -11.82 0.12 -18.97
N LEU A 137 -11.37 -0.90 -18.25
CA LEU A 137 -12.23 -1.95 -17.70
C LEU A 137 -12.80 -1.56 -16.33
N THR A 138 -12.19 -0.57 -15.67
CA THR A 138 -12.68 -0.04 -14.40
C THR A 138 -14.07 0.58 -14.63
N THR A 139 -15.11 -0.08 -14.12
CA THR A 139 -16.50 0.40 -14.27
C THR A 139 -16.96 1.15 -13.03
N ALA A 140 -18.18 1.68 -13.05
CA ALA A 140 -18.82 2.40 -11.94
C ALA A 140 -18.97 1.55 -10.65
N ASP A 141 -18.67 0.25 -10.70
CA ASP A 141 -18.64 -0.65 -9.53
C ASP A 141 -17.37 -0.49 -8.68
N GLY A 142 -16.42 0.36 -9.08
CA GLY A 142 -15.21 0.66 -8.31
C GLY A 142 -14.18 -0.47 -8.30
N LYS A 143 -14.32 -1.47 -9.18
CA LYS A 143 -13.34 -2.56 -9.30
C LYS A 143 -12.14 -2.14 -10.13
N HIS A 144 -10.95 -2.37 -9.59
CA HIS A 144 -9.69 -2.20 -10.30
C HIS A 144 -9.32 -3.47 -11.05
N TYR A 145 -8.92 -3.31 -12.32
CA TYR A 145 -8.43 -4.41 -13.16
C TYR A 145 -6.94 -4.20 -13.46
N SER A 146 -6.19 -5.30 -13.51
CA SER A 146 -4.78 -5.31 -13.91
C SER A 146 -4.48 -6.53 -14.78
N ILE A 147 -3.39 -6.49 -15.53
CA ILE A 147 -2.94 -7.64 -16.33
C ILE A 147 -2.01 -8.49 -15.49
N ASP A 148 -2.35 -9.76 -15.28
CA ASP A 148 -1.49 -10.74 -14.62
C ASP A 148 -0.37 -11.20 -15.58
N TYR A 149 -0.73 -11.82 -16.70
CA TYR A 149 0.21 -12.25 -17.75
C TYR A 149 -0.36 -12.03 -19.16
N PHE A 150 0.51 -12.17 -20.17
CA PHE A 150 0.10 -12.27 -21.58
C PHE A 150 0.94 -13.33 -22.29
N GLN A 151 0.37 -13.94 -23.33
CA GLN A 151 1.05 -14.90 -24.19
C GLN A 151 0.55 -14.69 -25.63
N PRO A 152 1.38 -14.17 -26.54
CA PRO A 152 1.03 -14.10 -27.95
C PRO A 152 0.99 -15.49 -28.58
N SER A 153 0.23 -15.61 -29.66
CA SER A 153 0.31 -16.71 -30.62
C SER A 153 1.71 -16.77 -31.26
N LEU A 154 2.15 -17.95 -31.69
CA LEU A 154 3.50 -18.14 -32.26
C LEU A 154 3.71 -17.34 -33.56
N ASP A 155 2.64 -17.21 -34.36
CA ASP A 155 2.58 -16.45 -35.61
C ASP A 155 2.22 -14.97 -35.38
N GLY A 156 1.94 -14.55 -34.14
CA GLY A 156 1.75 -13.16 -33.76
C GLY A 156 0.45 -12.53 -34.24
N THR A 157 -0.57 -13.33 -34.57
CA THR A 157 -1.94 -12.87 -34.86
C THR A 157 -2.75 -12.63 -33.60
#